data_AF-A3HW79-F1
#
_entry.id   AF-A3HW79-F1
#
_cell.length_a   1.000
_cell.length_b   1.000
_cell.length_c   1.000
_cell.angle_alpha   90.00
_cell.angle_beta   90.00
_cell.angle_gamma   90.00
#
_symmetry.space_group_name_H-M   'P 1'
#
loop_
_entity.id
_entity.type
_entity.pdbx_description
1 polymer ?
#
loop_
_entity_poly.entity_id
_entity_poly.type
_entity_poly.pdbx_seq_one_letter_code
_entity_poly.pdbx_strand_id
1 'polypeptide(L)'
;MKKFYLCAGFLIAAFFCFSGSAQAQFKAYNTSIGIRGGTSVGGSVKRFVTDRDAVELMVYTRWKGWVGNLLYERHMDIREFEGLEWYVGAGGHYGVWKMGKSEPPWVYKATQDYAAFGVDAIVGLDYNLNRSNWFISFDWKPSYNFQDFTNLWWDEAAFTLRFAF
;
A
#
# COMPACT_ATOMS: atom_id res chain seq x y z
N MET A 1 9.73 -24.63 -8.37
CA MET A 1 9.84 -24.02 -7.02
C MET A 1 11.14 -23.23 -6.81
N LYS A 2 12.33 -23.74 -7.13
CA LYS A 2 13.60 -23.00 -6.94
C LYS A 2 13.76 -21.71 -7.78
N LYS A 3 13.16 -21.64 -8.98
CA LYS A 3 13.24 -20.47 -9.88
C LYS A 3 12.48 -19.24 -9.39
N PHE A 4 11.45 -19.42 -8.56
CA PHE A 4 10.62 -18.31 -8.06
C PHE A 4 11.34 -17.50 -6.97
N TYR A 5 12.15 -18.14 -6.12
CA TYR A 5 12.97 -17.47 -5.11
C TYR A 5 14.08 -16.62 -5.73
N LEU A 6 14.62 -17.04 -6.88
CA LEU A 6 15.60 -16.28 -7.65
C LEU A 6 15.00 -15.00 -8.25
N CYS A 7 13.77 -15.07 -8.80
CA CYS A 7 13.08 -13.88 -9.31
C CYS A 7 12.64 -12.92 -8.19
N ALA A 8 12.16 -13.44 -7.07
CA ALA A 8 11.80 -12.64 -5.90
C ALA A 8 13.03 -11.94 -5.28
N GLY A 9 14.16 -12.64 -5.18
CA GLY A 9 15.43 -12.06 -4.73
C GLY A 9 15.97 -10.98 -5.67
N PHE A 10 15.78 -11.13 -6.99
CA PHE A 10 16.19 -10.15 -7.99
C PHE A 10 15.33 -8.87 -7.92
N LEU A 11 14.02 -8.99 -7.68
CA LEU A 11 13.13 -7.84 -7.48
C LEU A 11 13.45 -7.07 -6.19
N ILE A 12 13.79 -7.77 -5.11
CA ILE A 12 14.23 -7.15 -3.85
C ILE A 12 15.60 -6.46 -4.05
N ALA A 13 16.55 -7.09 -4.74
CA ALA A 13 17.86 -6.50 -5.02
C ALA A 13 17.79 -5.30 -5.98
N ALA A 14 16.89 -5.33 -6.97
CA ALA A 14 16.65 -4.19 -7.87
C ALA A 14 16.11 -2.96 -7.13
N PHE A 15 15.40 -3.15 -6.01
CA PHE A 15 14.94 -2.06 -5.15
C PHE A 15 16.09 -1.36 -4.39
N PHE A 16 17.23 -2.04 -4.20
CA PHE A 16 18.41 -1.49 -3.51
C PHE A 16 19.46 -0.88 -4.44
N CYS A 17 19.42 -1.15 -5.76
CA CYS A 17 20.48 -0.76 -6.69
C CYS A 17 20.32 0.61 -7.39
N PHE A 18 19.27 1.40 -7.10
CA PHE A 18 19.19 2.77 -7.59
C PHE A 18 20.03 3.73 -6.72
N SER A 19 21.34 3.73 -6.95
CA SER A 19 22.28 4.74 -6.41
C SER A 19 22.82 5.58 -7.57
N GLY A 20 22.02 6.54 -8.02
CA GLY A 20 22.39 7.50 -9.07
C GLY A 20 22.39 8.92 -8.55
N SER A 21 23.60 9.47 -8.34
CA SER A 21 24.01 10.88 -8.35
C SER A 21 23.00 11.97 -7.91
N ALA A 22 23.32 12.60 -6.77
CA ALA A 22 23.03 13.98 -6.37
C ALA A 22 21.62 14.53 -6.67
N GLN A 23 20.69 14.31 -5.73
CA GLN A 23 19.48 15.11 -5.57
C GLN A 23 19.53 15.76 -4.19
N ALA A 24 19.68 17.07 -4.16
CA ALA A 24 19.70 17.86 -2.93
C ALA A 24 18.36 17.71 -2.20
N GLN A 25 18.42 17.42 -0.90
CA GLN A 25 17.30 17.35 0.04
C GLN A 25 16.31 16.19 -0.08
N PHE A 26 16.80 14.97 -0.33
CA PHE A 26 16.05 13.79 0.09
C PHE A 26 15.68 13.95 1.58
N LYS A 27 14.38 13.86 1.95
CA LYS A 27 13.95 13.81 3.36
C LYS A 27 14.90 12.85 4.07
N ALA A 28 15.53 13.30 5.16
CA ALA A 28 16.51 12.51 5.91
C ALA A 28 15.98 11.11 6.30
N TYR A 29 14.65 10.97 6.30
CA TYR A 29 13.89 9.73 6.44
C TYR A 29 13.05 9.51 5.20
N ASN A 30 13.51 8.64 4.31
CA ASN A 30 12.90 8.46 3.00
C ASN A 30 12.14 7.15 2.87
N THR A 31 12.37 6.23 3.80
CA THR A 31 11.74 4.93 3.84
C THR A 31 10.97 4.84 5.14
N SER A 32 9.75 4.33 5.09
CA SER A 32 8.96 4.10 6.29
C SER A 32 8.32 2.73 6.28
N ILE A 33 8.14 2.19 7.47
CA ILE A 33 7.39 0.96 7.70
C ILE A 33 6.16 1.29 8.54
N GLY A 34 5.02 0.72 8.19
CA GLY A 34 3.73 1.04 8.78
C GLY A 34 2.92 -0.17 9.18
N ILE A 35 2.07 0.03 10.19
CA ILE A 35 0.98 -0.88 10.54
C ILE A 35 -0.33 -0.19 10.19
N ARG A 36 -1.16 -0.88 9.39
CA ARG A 36 -2.44 -0.41 8.86
C ARG A 36 -3.59 -1.11 9.58
N GLY A 37 -4.58 -0.34 10.02
CA GLY A 37 -5.78 -0.83 10.67
C GLY A 37 -7.03 -0.06 10.24
N GLY A 38 -8.11 -0.79 9.96
CA GLY A 38 -9.38 -0.25 9.51
C GLY A 38 -10.25 -1.36 8.94
N THR A 39 -10.77 -1.15 7.74
CA THR A 39 -11.52 -2.18 6.97
C THR A 39 -10.64 -3.37 6.56
N SER A 40 -9.32 -3.14 6.52
CA SER A 40 -8.26 -4.14 6.36
C SER A 40 -7.24 -4.01 7.47
N VAL A 41 -6.57 -5.10 7.84
CA VAL A 41 -5.45 -5.09 8.80
C VAL A 41 -4.20 -5.61 8.11
N GLY A 42 -3.10 -4.87 8.19
CA GLY A 42 -1.86 -5.21 7.50
C GLY A 42 -0.70 -4.30 7.85
N GLY A 43 0.29 -4.31 6.98
CA GLY A 43 1.44 -3.43 7.08
C GLY A 43 1.84 -2.88 5.72
N SER A 44 2.71 -1.88 5.74
CA SER A 44 3.20 -1.25 4.53
C SER A 44 4.65 -0.83 4.63
N VAL A 45 5.30 -0.73 3.49
CA VAL A 45 6.63 -0.16 3.33
C VAL A 45 6.53 0.90 2.24
N LYS A 46 6.78 2.16 2.60
CA LYS A 46 6.76 3.30 1.69
C LYS A 46 8.18 3.81 1.50
N ARG A 47 8.53 4.18 0.28
CA ARG A 47 9.79 4.86 -0.02
C ARG A 47 9.57 6.05 -0.94
N PHE A 48 9.97 7.23 -0.50
CA PHE A 48 10.04 8.42 -1.35
C PHE A 48 11.14 8.20 -2.40
N VAL A 49 10.78 8.42 -3.66
CA VAL A 49 11.68 8.40 -4.83
C VAL A 49 12.01 9.80 -5.32
N THR A 50 11.16 10.78 -4.98
CA THR A 50 11.42 12.22 -5.09
C THR A 50 10.89 12.90 -3.83
N ASP A 51 11.05 14.22 -3.69
CA ASP A 51 10.51 14.97 -2.55
C ASP A 51 8.99 14.93 -2.45
N ARG A 52 8.30 14.57 -3.55
CA ARG A 52 6.84 14.54 -3.64
C ARG A 52 6.28 13.20 -4.07
N ASP A 53 7.10 12.28 -4.57
CA ASP A 53 6.63 11.02 -5.12
C ASP A 53 7.17 9.86 -4.29
N ALA A 54 6.30 8.91 -3.97
CA ALA A 54 6.61 7.73 -3.19
C ALA A 54 6.08 6.46 -3.86
N VAL A 55 6.77 5.35 -3.61
CA VAL A 55 6.30 4.01 -3.94
C VAL A 55 5.95 3.31 -2.63
N GLU A 56 4.74 2.77 -2.53
CA GLU A 56 4.27 2.05 -1.34
C GLU A 56 3.91 0.60 -1.69
N LEU A 57 4.52 -0.34 -0.98
CA LEU A 57 4.14 -1.75 -0.96
C LEU A 57 3.27 -2.01 0.26
N MET A 58 2.05 -2.49 0.06
CA MET A 58 1.13 -2.85 1.12
C MET A 58 0.84 -4.35 1.10
N VAL A 59 0.79 -4.96 2.28
CA VAL A 59 0.30 -6.33 2.45
C VAL A 59 -0.68 -6.34 3.61
N TYR A 60 -1.90 -6.78 3.33
CA TYR A 60 -2.97 -6.80 4.33
C TYR A 60 -3.86 -8.02 4.18
N THR A 61 -4.63 -8.25 5.23
CA THR A 61 -5.63 -9.30 5.28
C THR A 61 -7.03 -8.71 5.24
N ARG A 62 -7.90 -9.34 4.44
CA ARG A 62 -9.32 -8.97 4.31
C ARG A 62 -10.15 -10.23 4.06
N TRP A 63 -11.18 -10.45 4.87
CA TRP A 63 -12.00 -11.68 4.90
C TRP A 63 -11.17 -12.97 4.87
N LYS A 64 -10.10 -12.99 5.69
CA LYS A 64 -9.13 -14.10 5.80
C LYS A 64 -8.38 -14.44 4.49
N GLY A 65 -8.46 -13.59 3.48
CA GLY A 65 -7.54 -13.60 2.34
C GLY A 65 -6.37 -12.65 2.57
N TRP A 66 -5.34 -12.81 1.74
CA TRP A 66 -4.16 -11.96 1.69
C TRP A 66 -4.20 -11.12 0.43
N VAL A 67 -3.93 -9.83 0.54
CA VAL A 67 -3.84 -8.90 -0.59
C VAL A 67 -2.50 -8.18 -0.52
N GLY A 68 -1.79 -8.14 -1.64
CA GLY A 68 -0.59 -7.35 -1.82
C GLY A 68 -0.83 -6.28 -2.89
N ASN A 69 -0.46 -5.03 -2.60
CA ASN A 69 -0.67 -3.89 -3.49
C ASN A 69 0.63 -3.13 -3.66
N LEU A 70 0.87 -2.63 -4.86
CA LEU A 70 1.97 -1.73 -5.17
C LEU A 70 1.39 -0.43 -5.71
N LEU A 71 1.65 0.67 -5.02
CA LEU A 71 1.13 2.00 -5.34
C LEU A 71 2.26 2.99 -5.64
N TYR A 72 1.99 3.89 -6.57
CA TYR A 72 2.74 5.12 -6.75
C TYR A 72 1.90 6.30 -6.27
N GLU A 73 2.46 7.12 -5.40
CA GLU A 73 1.75 8.16 -4.66
C GLU A 73 2.46 9.50 -4.82
N ARG A 74 1.68 10.56 -5.02
CA ARG A 74 2.14 11.94 -5.05
C ARG A 74 1.61 12.70 -3.84
N HIS A 75 2.54 13.22 -3.05
CA HIS A 75 2.34 14.00 -1.83
C HIS A 75 2.41 15.51 -2.11
N MET A 76 1.53 16.25 -1.45
CA MET A 76 1.40 17.70 -1.56
C MET A 76 1.14 18.31 -0.19
N ASP A 77 1.86 19.38 0.13
CA ASP A 77 1.73 20.07 1.42
C ASP A 77 0.36 20.76 1.55
N ILE A 78 -0.21 20.71 2.75
CA ILE A 78 -1.31 21.59 3.14
C ILE A 78 -0.71 22.80 3.85
N ARG A 79 -0.72 23.96 3.17
CA ARG A 79 0.02 25.17 3.58
C ARG A 79 -0.35 25.67 4.97
N GLU A 80 -1.58 25.45 5.38
CA GLU A 80 -2.16 25.91 6.64
C GLU A 80 -1.80 25.01 7.84
N PHE A 81 -1.35 23.78 7.59
CA PHE A 81 -1.10 22.78 8.63
C PHE A 81 0.31 22.19 8.47
N GLU A 82 1.21 22.68 9.31
CA GLU A 82 2.59 22.20 9.29
C GLU A 82 2.68 20.70 9.62
N GLY A 83 3.42 19.96 8.80
CA GLY A 83 3.58 18.51 8.94
C GLY A 83 2.41 17.71 8.38
N LEU A 84 1.38 18.35 7.83
CA LEU A 84 0.26 17.68 7.16
C LEU A 84 0.40 17.75 5.63
N GLU A 85 0.41 16.58 5.01
CA GLU A 85 0.38 16.40 3.57
C GLU A 85 -0.91 15.69 3.17
N TRP A 86 -1.39 15.95 1.96
CA TRP A 86 -2.34 15.07 1.30
C TRP A 86 -1.64 14.34 0.16
N TYR A 87 -2.11 13.15 -0.16
CA TYR A 87 -1.56 12.37 -1.25
C TYR A 87 -2.64 11.72 -2.09
N VAL A 88 -2.33 11.53 -3.36
CA VAL A 88 -3.12 10.75 -4.31
C VAL A 88 -2.21 9.77 -5.04
N GLY A 89 -2.73 8.61 -5.37
CA GLY A 89 -1.94 7.58 -6.02
C GLY A 89 -2.78 6.59 -6.79
N ALA A 90 -2.08 5.75 -7.54
CA ALA A 90 -2.66 4.65 -8.27
C ALA A 90 -1.67 3.48 -8.33
N GLY A 91 -2.21 2.29 -8.55
CA GLY A 91 -1.39 1.10 -8.68
C GLY A 91 -2.23 -0.13 -8.93
N GLY A 92 -1.73 -1.28 -8.50
CA GLY A 92 -2.43 -2.53 -8.68
C GLY A 92 -2.23 -3.48 -7.52
N HIS A 93 -3.15 -4.44 -7.44
CA HIS A 93 -3.16 -5.44 -6.39
C HIS A 93 -3.27 -6.85 -6.95
N TYR A 94 -2.85 -7.77 -6.10
CA TYR A 94 -3.07 -9.20 -6.25
C TYR A 94 -3.48 -9.78 -4.89
N GLY A 95 -4.62 -10.43 -4.84
CA GLY A 95 -5.18 -11.03 -3.64
C GLY A 95 -5.52 -12.50 -3.83
N VAL A 96 -5.43 -13.27 -2.73
CA VAL A 96 -5.72 -14.70 -2.68
C VAL A 96 -6.60 -15.05 -1.48
N TRP A 97 -7.64 -15.85 -1.73
CA TRP A 97 -8.61 -16.34 -0.74
C TRP A 97 -8.68 -17.86 -0.81
N LYS A 98 -8.65 -18.52 0.35
CA LYS A 98 -8.70 -19.99 0.46
C LYS A 98 -10.10 -20.49 0.78
N MET A 99 -10.47 -21.65 0.23
CA MET A 99 -11.74 -22.32 0.48
C MET A 99 -12.10 -22.41 1.98
N GLY A 100 -13.39 -22.20 2.28
CA GLY A 100 -13.97 -22.41 3.62
C GLY A 100 -13.56 -21.37 4.68
N LYS A 101 -12.80 -20.33 4.32
CA LYS A 101 -12.38 -19.26 5.24
C LYS A 101 -12.78 -17.87 4.78
N SER A 102 -13.19 -17.72 3.53
CA SER A 102 -13.51 -16.45 2.91
C SER A 102 -15.02 -16.32 2.77
N GLU A 103 -15.63 -15.64 3.73
CA GLU A 103 -17.06 -15.30 3.71
C GLU A 103 -17.21 -13.78 3.56
N PRO A 104 -16.99 -13.20 2.37
CA PRO A 104 -17.50 -11.86 2.07
C PRO A 104 -19.04 -11.89 2.16
N PRO A 105 -19.70 -10.84 2.66
CA PRO A 105 -21.17 -10.81 2.81
C PRO A 105 -21.97 -10.99 1.51
N TRP A 106 -21.31 -10.88 0.35
CA TRP A 106 -21.90 -10.86 -0.99
C TRP A 106 -21.45 -12.03 -1.89
N VAL A 107 -20.57 -12.92 -1.44
CA VAL A 107 -20.10 -14.05 -2.27
C VAL A 107 -20.64 -15.37 -1.72
N TYR A 108 -21.44 -16.02 -2.55
CA TYR A 108 -21.88 -17.41 -2.42
C TYR A 108 -20.68 -18.31 -2.12
N LYS A 109 -20.80 -19.24 -1.17
CA LYS A 109 -19.75 -20.17 -0.72
C LYS A 109 -18.78 -20.55 -1.85
N ALA A 110 -17.58 -19.96 -1.84
CA ALA A 110 -16.56 -20.26 -2.85
C ALA A 110 -16.27 -21.77 -2.83
N THR A 111 -16.48 -22.44 -3.95
CA THR A 111 -16.25 -23.88 -4.15
C THR A 111 -14.79 -24.22 -4.48
N GLN A 112 -13.94 -23.20 -4.61
CA GLN A 112 -12.52 -23.29 -4.92
C GLN A 112 -11.78 -22.05 -4.39
N ASP A 113 -10.45 -22.13 -4.31
CA ASP A 113 -9.59 -20.98 -4.03
C ASP A 113 -9.81 -19.91 -5.13
N TYR A 114 -9.85 -18.64 -4.73
CA TYR A 114 -10.05 -17.52 -5.64
C TYR A 114 -8.91 -16.51 -5.52
N ALA A 115 -8.45 -16.03 -6.67
CA ALA A 115 -7.49 -14.95 -6.77
C ALA A 115 -8.14 -13.75 -7.47
N ALA A 116 -7.87 -12.55 -6.95
CA ALA A 116 -8.31 -11.30 -7.54
C ALA A 116 -7.09 -10.48 -7.93
N PHE A 117 -7.14 -9.84 -9.09
CA PHE A 117 -6.17 -8.83 -9.46
C PHE A 117 -6.89 -7.66 -10.09
N GLY A 118 -6.28 -6.49 -10.01
CA GLY A 118 -6.95 -5.28 -10.40
C GLY A 118 -6.09 -4.04 -10.24
N VAL A 119 -6.77 -2.91 -10.32
CA VAL A 119 -6.18 -1.59 -10.15
C VAL A 119 -6.73 -0.92 -8.90
N ASP A 120 -5.88 -0.16 -8.24
CA ASP A 120 -6.20 0.63 -7.07
C ASP A 120 -6.06 2.12 -7.40
N ALA A 121 -6.93 2.94 -6.82
CA ALA A 121 -6.65 4.35 -6.58
C ALA A 121 -6.57 4.57 -5.07
N ILE A 122 -5.79 5.56 -4.64
CA ILE A 122 -5.69 5.95 -3.23
C ILE A 122 -5.73 7.46 -3.09
N VAL A 123 -6.40 7.93 -2.05
CA VAL A 123 -6.30 9.31 -1.57
C VAL A 123 -6.21 9.29 -0.05
N GLY A 124 -5.34 10.11 0.51
CA GLY A 124 -5.16 10.15 1.95
C GLY A 124 -4.52 11.43 2.47
N LEU A 125 -4.47 11.49 3.78
CA LEU A 125 -3.77 12.51 4.56
C LEU A 125 -2.63 11.82 5.31
N ASP A 126 -1.48 12.46 5.38
CA ASP A 126 -0.30 12.00 6.09
C ASP A 126 0.20 13.09 7.02
N TYR A 127 0.23 12.83 8.32
CA TYR A 127 0.62 13.80 9.34
C TYR A 127 1.89 13.35 10.07
N ASN A 128 2.92 14.19 10.02
CA ASN A 128 4.13 14.03 10.81
C ASN A 128 3.87 14.44 12.27
N LEU A 129 3.97 13.49 13.19
CA LEU A 129 3.79 13.73 14.61
C LEU A 129 4.98 14.50 15.18
N ASN A 130 4.76 15.76 15.55
CA ASN A 130 5.73 16.60 16.26
C ASN A 130 7.10 16.74 15.55
N ARG A 131 7.12 16.75 14.21
CA ARG A 131 8.37 16.73 13.41
C ARG A 131 9.30 15.57 13.75
N SER A 132 8.72 14.45 14.19
CA SER A 132 9.46 13.23 14.50
C SER A 132 9.50 12.29 13.30
N ASN A 133 10.05 11.09 13.53
CA ASN A 133 10.04 10.01 12.56
C ASN A 133 8.70 9.25 12.52
N TRP A 134 7.73 9.65 13.32
CA TRP A 134 6.43 9.01 13.38
C TRP A 134 5.39 9.76 12.55
N PHE A 135 4.63 9.00 11.76
CA PHE A 135 3.58 9.52 10.92
C PHE A 135 2.28 8.79 11.21
N ILE A 136 1.17 9.52 11.22
CA ILE A 136 -0.16 8.95 11.21
C ILE A 136 -0.85 9.37 9.93
N SER A 137 -1.47 8.41 9.26
CA SER A 137 -2.11 8.66 7.98
C SER A 137 -3.50 8.06 7.97
N PHE A 138 -4.40 8.69 7.25
CA PHE A 138 -5.76 8.23 7.01
C PHE A 138 -6.02 8.23 5.51
N ASP A 139 -6.50 7.12 4.99
CA ASP A 139 -6.69 6.97 3.55
C ASP A 139 -7.94 6.19 3.18
N TRP A 140 -8.38 6.47 1.96
CA TRP A 140 -9.43 5.78 1.25
C TRP A 140 -8.86 5.22 -0.06
N LYS A 141 -9.03 3.92 -0.29
CA LYS A 141 -8.40 3.17 -1.37
C LYS A 141 -9.41 2.34 -2.18
N PRO A 142 -10.22 2.96 -3.06
CA PRO A 142 -11.10 2.19 -3.94
C PRO A 142 -10.29 1.33 -4.92
N SER A 143 -10.80 0.14 -5.23
CA SER A 143 -10.17 -0.78 -6.17
C SER A 143 -11.18 -1.39 -7.14
N TYR A 144 -10.71 -1.72 -8.34
CA TYR A 144 -11.48 -2.40 -9.37
C TYR A 144 -10.81 -3.75 -9.68
N ASN A 145 -11.54 -4.86 -9.52
CA ASN A 145 -11.01 -6.19 -9.84
C ASN A 145 -11.43 -6.59 -11.26
N PHE A 146 -10.50 -7.19 -12.01
CA PHE A 146 -10.73 -7.64 -13.38
C PHE A 146 -11.30 -9.07 -13.48
N GLN A 147 -11.25 -9.84 -12.40
CA GLN A 147 -11.79 -11.20 -12.33
C GLN A 147 -13.26 -11.16 -11.84
N ASP A 148 -14.08 -12.09 -12.33
CA ASP A 148 -15.48 -12.26 -11.93
C ASP A 148 -15.64 -12.28 -10.40
N PHE A 149 -16.82 -11.84 -9.92
CA PHE A 149 -17.32 -11.79 -8.53
C PHE A 149 -17.09 -10.49 -7.72
N THR A 150 -16.22 -9.57 -8.13
CA THR A 150 -15.91 -8.38 -7.30
C THR A 150 -15.52 -7.12 -8.07
N ASN A 151 -16.39 -6.59 -8.94
CA ASN A 151 -16.02 -5.49 -9.85
C ASN A 151 -15.48 -4.24 -9.14
N LEU A 152 -16.14 -3.71 -8.10
CA LEU A 152 -15.70 -2.49 -7.41
C LEU A 152 -15.68 -2.66 -5.90
N TRP A 153 -14.53 -2.41 -5.27
CA TRP A 153 -14.36 -2.31 -3.82
C TRP A 153 -14.13 -0.86 -3.44
N TRP A 154 -15.17 -0.19 -2.98
CA TRP A 154 -15.12 1.24 -2.65
C TRP A 154 -15.05 1.48 -1.14
N ASP A 155 -15.17 0.47 -0.31
CA ASP A 155 -15.31 0.58 1.14
C ASP A 155 -13.98 0.48 1.90
N GLU A 156 -12.85 0.54 1.20
CA GLU A 156 -11.55 0.36 1.85
C GLU A 156 -11.01 1.69 2.39
N ALA A 157 -11.22 1.93 3.69
CA ALA A 157 -10.61 3.02 4.44
C ALA A 157 -9.82 2.49 5.64
N ALA A 158 -8.71 3.13 5.98
CA ALA A 158 -7.90 2.76 7.14
C ALA A 158 -7.04 3.91 7.67
N PHE A 159 -6.55 3.69 8.89
CA PHE A 159 -5.45 4.44 9.48
C PHE A 159 -4.16 3.64 9.38
N THR A 160 -3.04 4.33 9.20
CA THR A 160 -1.71 3.73 9.23
C THR A 160 -0.79 4.52 10.15
N LEU A 161 -0.15 3.85 11.10
CA LEU A 161 0.94 4.41 11.90
C LEU A 161 2.27 3.98 11.27
N ARG A 162 3.12 4.92 10.88
CA ARG A 162 4.40 4.67 10.21
C ARG A 162 5.57 5.22 11.01
N PHE A 163 6.71 4.52 10.92
CA PHE A 163 8.01 4.99 11.38
C PHE A 163 8.95 5.14 10.19
N ALA A 164 9.52 6.33 10.02
CA ALA A 164 10.43 6.69 8.93
C ALA A 164 11.90 6.65 9.39
N PHE A 165 12.79 6.18 8.51
CA PHE A 165 14.22 6.07 8.73
C PHE A 165 15.03 6.31 7.45
#